data_AF-A0A1X0JCL1-F1
#
_entry.id   AF-A0A1X0JCL1-F1
#
_cell.length_a   1.000
_cell.length_b   1.000
_cell.length_c   1.000
_cell.angle_alpha   90.00
_cell.angle_beta   90.00
_cell.angle_gamma   90.00
#
_symmetry.space_group_name_H-M   'P 1'
#
loop_
_entity.id
_entity.type
_entity.pdbx_description
1 polymer ?
#
loop_
_entity_poly.entity_id
_entity_poly.type
_entity_poly.pdbx_seq_one_letter_code
_entity_poly.pdbx_strand_id
1 'polypeptide(L)'
;MDRLMAAHRAAHAKAHGLISAAMSGWVGGAASALGSESTEWQGHSKHVENESTHYRDAFDQIGYAFAGMEEQTAVSILGGRPQAKA
;
A
#
# COMPACT_ATOMS: atom_id res chain seq x y z
N MET A 1 11.67 -1.87 -1.16
CA MET A 1 10.28 -1.39 -1.04
C MET A 1 10.21 0.11 -0.77
N ASP A 2 11.00 0.64 0.17
CA ASP A 2 10.91 2.06 0.60
C ASP A 2 11.06 3.09 -0.52
N ARG A 3 11.97 2.87 -1.48
CA ARG A 3 12.12 3.75 -2.65
C ARG A 3 10.84 3.84 -3.49
N LEU A 4 10.15 2.72 -3.69
CA LEU A 4 8.90 2.67 -4.45
C LEU A 4 7.78 3.38 -3.68
N MET A 5 7.71 3.17 -2.37
CA MET A 5 6.77 3.87 -1.48
C MET A 5 6.99 5.38 -1.48
N ALA A 6 8.24 5.84 -1.43
CA ALA A 6 8.56 7.26 -1.50
C ALA A 6 8.18 7.88 -2.86
N ALA A 7 8.45 7.16 -3.96
CA ALA A 7 8.04 7.58 -5.30
C ALA A 7 6.51 7.67 -5.44
N HIS A 8 5.78 6.70 -4.87
CA HIS A 8 4.33 6.69 -4.83
C HIS A 8 3.78 7.93 -4.09
N ARG A 9 4.24 8.18 -2.86
CA ARG A 9 3.85 9.38 -2.08
C ARG A 9 4.13 10.68 -2.84
N ALA A 10 5.30 10.79 -3.45
CA ALA A 10 5.68 11.98 -4.23
C ALA A 10 4.77 12.20 -5.45
N ALA A 11 4.40 11.13 -6.15
CA ALA A 11 3.48 11.20 -7.28
C ALA A 11 2.09 11.68 -6.87
N HIS A 12 1.55 11.14 -5.77
CA HIS A 12 0.27 11.55 -5.21
C HIS A 12 0.27 13.00 -4.71
N ALA A 13 1.30 13.40 -3.96
CA ALA A 13 1.46 14.79 -3.51
C ALA A 13 1.52 15.77 -4.70
N LYS A 14 2.26 15.41 -5.76
CA LYS A 14 2.31 16.21 -6.99
C LYS A 14 0.93 16.30 -7.66
N ALA A 15 0.21 15.18 -7.80
CA ALA A 15 -1.11 15.16 -8.40
C ALA A 15 -2.12 16.02 -7.63
N HIS A 16 -2.14 15.92 -6.29
CA HIS A 16 -2.99 16.75 -5.44
C HIS A 16 -2.64 18.23 -5.56
N GLY A 17 -1.36 18.58 -5.61
CA GLY A 17 -0.93 19.96 -5.85
C GLY A 17 -1.45 20.52 -7.19
N LEU A 18 -1.38 19.73 -8.26
CA LEU A 18 -1.89 20.12 -9.57
C LEU A 18 -3.41 20.29 -9.59
N ILE A 19 -4.15 19.39 -8.93
CA ILE A 19 -5.61 19.48 -8.81
C ILE A 19 -6.01 20.74 -8.04
N SER A 20 -5.39 20.98 -6.88
CA SER A 20 -5.67 22.18 -6.07
C SER A 20 -5.37 23.48 -6.82
N ALA A 21 -4.30 23.51 -7.62
CA ALA A 21 -3.99 24.66 -8.47
C ALA A 21 -5.07 24.88 -9.54
N ALA A 22 -5.50 23.82 -10.23
CA ALA A 22 -6.55 23.89 -11.25
C ALA A 22 -7.91 24.32 -10.66
N MET A 23 -8.23 23.89 -9.44
CA MET A 23 -9.48 24.24 -8.74
C MET A 23 -9.65 25.74 -8.53
N SER A 24 -8.58 26.53 -8.45
CA SER A 24 -8.65 27.99 -8.25
C SER A 24 -9.43 28.74 -9.34
N GLY A 25 -9.56 28.15 -10.54
CA GLY A 25 -10.33 28.71 -11.65
C GLY A 25 -11.77 28.22 -11.74
N TRP A 26 -12.20 27.31 -10.87
CA TRP A 26 -13.56 26.73 -10.93
C TRP A 26 -14.53 27.52 -10.06
N VAL A 27 -15.74 27.73 -10.58
CA VAL A 27 -16.80 28.49 -9.90
C VAL A 27 -18.13 27.76 -10.00
N GLY A 28 -19.05 28.03 -9.06
CA GLY A 28 -20.41 27.50 -9.06
C GLY A 28 -20.49 25.97 -8.96
N GLY A 29 -21.39 25.36 -9.72
CA GLY A 29 -21.63 23.90 -9.67
C GLY A 29 -20.40 23.05 -10.04
N ALA A 30 -19.53 23.55 -10.93
CA ALA A 30 -18.29 22.86 -11.29
C ALA A 30 -17.31 22.78 -10.11
N ALA A 31 -17.20 23.86 -9.32
CA ALA A 31 -16.37 23.88 -8.12
C ALA A 31 -16.89 22.87 -7.07
N SER A 32 -18.20 22.78 -6.89
CA SER A 32 -18.80 21.83 -5.94
C SER A 32 -18.61 20.37 -6.37
N ALA A 33 -18.87 20.05 -7.63
CA ALA A 33 -18.75 18.68 -8.13
C ALA A 33 -17.29 18.20 -8.09
N LEU A 34 -16.38 19.00 -8.62
CA LEU A 34 -14.97 18.63 -8.70
C LEU A 34 -14.24 18.74 -7.35
N GLY A 35 -14.76 19.54 -6.41
CA GLY A 35 -14.29 19.55 -5.03
C GLY A 35 -14.60 18.24 -4.29
N SER A 36 -15.79 17.67 -4.51
CA SER A 36 -16.14 16.34 -3.99
C SER A 36 -15.21 15.27 -4.55
N GLU A 37 -15.06 15.22 -5.88
CA GLU A 37 -14.18 14.28 -6.57
C GLU A 37 -12.71 14.41 -6.13
N SER A 38 -12.22 15.64 -5.95
CA SER A 38 -10.87 15.89 -5.43
C SER A 38 -10.67 15.31 -4.02
N THR A 39 -11.68 15.43 -3.17
CA THR A 39 -11.65 14.89 -1.79
C THR A 39 -11.69 13.37 -1.79
N GLU A 40 -12.55 12.76 -2.60
CA GLU A 40 -12.62 11.30 -2.76
C GLU A 40 -11.30 10.74 -3.29
N TRP A 41 -10.70 11.42 -4.27
CA TRP A 41 -9.40 11.03 -4.81
C TRP A 41 -8.27 11.12 -3.78
N GLN A 42 -8.27 12.14 -2.93
CA GLN A 42 -7.34 12.24 -1.78
C GLN A 42 -7.56 11.07 -0.79
N GLY A 43 -8.81 10.67 -0.56
CA GLY A 43 -9.14 9.49 0.23
C GLY A 43 -8.55 8.20 -0.36
N HIS A 44 -8.79 7.96 -1.65
CA HIS A 44 -8.25 6.78 -2.36
C HIS A 44 -6.72 6.77 -2.37
N SER A 45 -6.08 7.91 -2.61
CA SER A 45 -4.63 8.05 -2.53
C SER A 45 -4.09 7.58 -1.19
N LYS A 46 -4.67 8.07 -0.09
CA LYS A 46 -4.24 7.71 1.26
C LYS A 46 -4.49 6.24 1.58
N HIS A 47 -5.60 5.69 1.09
CA HIS A 47 -5.90 4.27 1.25
C HIS A 47 -4.84 3.38 0.58
N VAL A 48 -4.48 3.66 -0.68
CA VAL A 48 -3.45 2.87 -1.39
C VAL A 48 -2.08 2.96 -0.70
N GLU A 49 -1.72 4.13 -0.17
CA GLU A 49 -0.50 4.30 0.62
C GLU A 49 -0.50 3.41 1.88
N ASN A 50 -1.62 3.39 2.60
CA ASN A 50 -1.80 2.57 3.80
C ASN A 50 -1.69 1.08 3.50
N GLU A 51 -2.39 0.59 2.46
CA GLU A 51 -2.34 -0.82 2.05
C GLU A 51 -0.92 -1.24 1.64
N SER A 52 -0.23 -0.38 0.90
CA SER A 52 1.16 -0.64 0.50
C SER A 52 2.11 -0.73 1.71
N THR A 53 1.87 0.08 2.75
CA THR A 53 2.62 0.00 4.01
C THR A 53 2.29 -1.29 4.76
N HIS A 54 1.01 -1.64 4.84
CA HIS A 54 0.55 -2.88 5.46
C HIS A 54 1.21 -4.12 4.84
N TYR A 55 1.23 -4.22 3.51
CA TYR A 55 1.88 -5.34 2.82
C TYR A 55 3.39 -5.38 3.01
N ARG A 56 4.07 -4.21 2.99
CA ARG A 56 5.50 -4.15 3.30
C ARG A 56 5.77 -4.75 4.68
N ASP A 57 5.03 -4.30 5.69
CA ASP A 57 5.24 -4.72 7.09
C ASP A 57 4.95 -6.22 7.24
N ALA A 58 3.91 -6.73 6.57
CA ALA A 58 3.60 -8.15 6.54
C ALA A 58 4.73 -8.98 5.91
N PHE A 59 5.30 -8.53 4.77
CA PHE A 59 6.42 -9.22 4.14
C PHE A 59 7.69 -9.17 4.98
N ASP A 60 7.98 -8.03 5.62
CA ASP A 60 9.12 -7.91 6.53
C ASP A 60 8.95 -8.86 7.73
N GLN A 61 7.76 -8.92 8.31
CA GLN A 61 7.45 -9.83 9.43
C GLN A 61 7.61 -11.31 9.02
N ILE A 62 7.12 -11.69 7.85
CA ILE A 62 7.32 -13.04 7.29
C ILE A 62 8.81 -13.32 7.11
N GLY A 63 9.55 -12.37 6.54
CA GLY A 63 11.01 -12.47 6.36
C GLY A 63 11.76 -12.70 7.67
N TYR A 64 11.42 -11.94 8.72
CA TYR A 64 12.00 -12.14 10.05
C TYR A 64 11.64 -13.49 10.65
N ALA A 65 10.39 -13.95 10.49
CA ALA A 65 9.97 -15.26 10.99
C ALA A 65 10.74 -16.40 10.32
N PHE A 66 11.01 -16.32 9.01
CA PHE A 66 11.84 -17.29 8.30
C PHE A 66 13.32 -17.20 8.70
N ALA A 67 13.87 -15.98 8.84
CA ALA A 67 15.26 -15.79 9.23
C ALA A 67 15.55 -16.27 10.67
N GLY A 68 14.58 -16.12 11.56
CA GLY A 68 14.65 -16.62 12.94
C GLY A 68 14.19 -18.06 13.12
N MET A 69 13.83 -18.76 12.05
CA MET A 69 13.36 -20.14 12.13
C MET A 69 14.51 -21.07 12.50
N GLU A 70 14.34 -21.81 13.59
CA GLU A 70 15.30 -22.81 14.02
C GLU A 70 15.42 -23.92 12.96
N GLU A 71 16.64 -24.37 12.68
CA GLU A 71 16.96 -25.33 11.61
C GLU A 71 16.09 -26.61 11.71
N GLN A 72 15.87 -27.10 12.93
CA GLN A 72 15.05 -28.29 13.20
C GLN A 72 13.56 -28.10 12.83
N THR A 73 13.05 -26.88 12.96
CA THR A 73 11.68 -26.52 12.58
C THR A 73 11.56 -26.44 11.06
N ALA A 74 12.54 -25.84 10.39
CA ALA A 74 12.60 -25.79 8.93
C ALA A 74 12.68 -27.20 8.30
N VAL A 75 13.53 -28.07 8.87
CA VAL A 75 13.66 -29.47 8.45
C VAL A 75 12.36 -30.24 8.70
N SER A 76 11.65 -30.02 9.80
CA SER A 76 10.36 -30.70 10.07
C SER A 76 9.26 -30.27 9.09
N ILE A 77 9.24 -29.00 8.67
CA ILE A 77 8.29 -28.50 7.65
C ILE A 77 8.60 -29.08 6.26
N LEU A 78 9.88 -29.19 5.89
CA LEU A 78 10.30 -29.75 4.60
C LEU A 78 10.19 -31.29 4.54
N GLY A 79 10.45 -31.97 5.65
CA GLY A 79 10.38 -33.42 5.79
C GLY A 79 8.97 -33.96 6.05
N GLY A 80 8.09 -33.12 6.59
CA GLY A 80 6.69 -33.45 6.89
C GLY A 80 5.78 -33.39 5.69
N ARG A 81 6.02 -34.21 4.65
CA ARG A 81 4.92 -34.54 3.71
C ARG A 81 3.81 -35.19 4.53
N PRO A 82 2.56 -34.69 4.52
CA PRO A 82 1.44 -35.44 5.05
C PRO A 82 1.36 -36.72 4.22
N GLN A 83 1.63 -37.88 4.82
CA GLN A 83 1.21 -39.12 4.20
C GLN A 83 -0.31 -39.07 4.17
N ALA A 84 -0.87 -38.84 2.97
CA ALA A 84 -2.29 -39.01 2.72
C ALA A 84 -2.63 -40.43 3.18
N LYS A 85 -3.43 -40.54 4.25
CA LYS A 85 -3.93 -41.83 4.72
C LYS A 85 -4.75 -42.44 3.58
N ALA A 86 -4.31 -43.62 3.12
CA ALA A 86 -4.99 -44.44 2.12
C ALA A 86 -6.32 -45.01 2.66
#